data_AF-A0A7C5CJG3-F1
#
_entry.id   AF-A0A7C5CJG3-F1
#
_cell.length_a   1.000
_cell.length_b   1.000
_cell.length_c   1.000
_cell.angle_alpha   90.00
_cell.angle_beta   90.00
_cell.angle_gamma   90.00
#
_symmetry.space_group_name_H-M   'P 1'
#
loop_
_entity.id
_entity.type
_entity.pdbx_description
1 polymer ?
#
loop_
_entity_poly.entity_id
_entity_poly.type
_entity_poly.pdbx_seq_one_letter_code
_entity_poly.pdbx_strand_id
1 'polypeptide(L)'
;TVKGGKIQLNLHDGRNILLEENMYKTGDVLKIEIPSQKIIDVYEFKEGNIAMIIGGSHFGKYGIIEKYEITRSPLPNTVYLRPYGSSDEEVFMTIKPYVFVIGKDKPEIQISGDVIPKIE
;
A
#
# COMPACT_ATOMS: atom_id res chain seq x y z
N THR A 1 -17.20 -9.69 -9.28
CA THR A 1 -17.21 -10.32 -10.62
C THR A 1 -18.14 -9.54 -11.52
N VAL A 2 -17.91 -9.56 -12.84
CA VAL A 2 -18.77 -8.96 -13.85
C VAL A 2 -19.42 -10.05 -14.72
N LYS A 3 -20.31 -9.65 -15.63
CA LYS A 3 -20.97 -10.58 -16.56
C LYS A 3 -19.92 -11.40 -17.32
N GLY A 4 -20.13 -12.71 -17.40
CA GLY A 4 -19.19 -13.64 -18.01
C GLY A 4 -18.11 -14.20 -17.06
N GLY A 5 -18.27 -14.03 -15.75
CA GLY A 5 -17.41 -14.67 -14.75
C GLY A 5 -16.09 -13.95 -14.49
N LYS A 6 -15.77 -12.90 -15.25
CA LYS A 6 -14.55 -12.12 -15.10
C LYS A 6 -14.50 -11.37 -13.77
N ILE A 7 -13.29 -11.10 -13.32
CA ILE A 7 -13.00 -10.31 -12.13
C ILE A 7 -12.67 -8.89 -12.54
N GLN A 8 -13.26 -7.90 -11.86
CA GLN A 8 -12.93 -6.50 -12.05
C GLN A 8 -12.26 -5.99 -10.77
N LEU A 9 -11.05 -5.50 -10.90
CA LEU A 9 -10.36 -4.73 -9.87
C LEU A 9 -10.70 -3.26 -10.04
N ASN A 10 -11.09 -2.62 -8.94
CA ASN A 10 -11.31 -1.17 -8.90
C ASN A 10 -10.12 -0.58 -8.13
N LEU A 11 -9.37 0.31 -8.78
CA LEU A 11 -8.22 0.95 -8.18
C LEU A 11 -8.62 2.26 -7.49
N HIS A 12 -7.81 2.70 -6.53
CA HIS A 12 -8.05 3.91 -5.74
C HIS A 12 -8.08 5.20 -6.59
N ASP A 13 -7.46 5.19 -7.77
CA ASP A 13 -7.41 6.31 -8.71
C ASP A 13 -8.59 6.31 -9.71
N GLY A 14 -9.55 5.39 -9.55
CA GLY A 14 -10.74 5.27 -10.39
C GLY A 14 -10.57 4.38 -11.63
N ARG A 15 -9.38 3.80 -11.85
CA ARG A 15 -9.18 2.84 -12.94
C ARG A 15 -9.84 1.49 -12.64
N ASN A 16 -10.19 0.79 -13.72
CA ASN A 16 -10.78 -0.55 -13.67
C ASN A 16 -9.94 -1.51 -14.50
N ILE A 17 -9.49 -2.62 -13.91
CA ILE A 17 -8.74 -3.67 -14.59
C ILE A 17 -9.56 -4.96 -14.59
N LEU A 18 -9.78 -5.53 -15.79
CA LEU A 18 -10.47 -6.81 -15.96
C LEU A 18 -9.47 -7.96 -16.00
N LEU A 19 -9.76 -9.02 -15.25
CA LEU A 19 -8.98 -10.24 -15.15
C LEU A 19 -9.87 -11.45 -15.36
N GLU A 20 -9.30 -12.53 -15.91
CA GLU A 20 -10.01 -13.80 -16.06
C GLU A 20 -10.12 -14.54 -14.72
N GLU A 21 -9.11 -14.41 -13.85
CA GLU A 21 -9.03 -15.08 -12.55
C GLU A 21 -8.68 -14.12 -11.42
N ASN A 22 -9.06 -14.48 -10.18
CA ASN A 22 -8.80 -13.67 -9.01
C ASN A 22 -7.45 -14.00 -8.38
N MET A 23 -6.45 -13.16 -8.60
CA MET A 23 -5.09 -13.36 -8.06
C MET A 23 -4.68 -12.33 -6.99
N TYR A 24 -5.52 -11.34 -6.70
CA TYR A 24 -5.16 -10.17 -5.87
C TYR A 24 -6.12 -9.98 -4.71
N LYS A 25 -5.66 -9.37 -3.61
CA LYS A 25 -6.49 -9.11 -2.43
C LYS A 25 -6.76 -7.62 -2.26
N THR A 26 -7.88 -7.31 -1.60
CA THR A 26 -8.22 -5.94 -1.26
C THR A 26 -7.21 -5.37 -0.27
N GLY A 27 -6.69 -4.18 -0.60
CA GLY A 27 -5.67 -3.48 0.18
C GLY A 27 -4.25 -3.67 -0.34
N ASP A 28 -4.04 -4.56 -1.31
CA ASP A 28 -2.76 -4.65 -2.00
C ASP A 28 -2.59 -3.48 -2.98
N VAL A 29 -1.34 -3.09 -3.21
CA VAL A 29 -0.98 -2.05 -4.16
C VAL A 29 -0.40 -2.70 -5.41
N LEU A 30 -0.88 -2.29 -6.58
CA LEU A 30 -0.44 -2.83 -7.86
C LEU A 30 0.51 -1.85 -8.56
N LYS A 31 1.67 -2.36 -8.98
CA LYS A 31 2.56 -1.66 -9.92
C LYS A 31 2.04 -1.93 -11.32
N ILE A 32 1.62 -0.88 -12.01
CA ILE A 32 1.07 -0.97 -13.36
C ILE A 32 1.95 -0.21 -14.35
N GLU A 33 2.04 -0.73 -15.57
CA GLU A 33 2.67 -0.05 -16.68
C GLU A 33 1.78 1.08 -17.21
N ILE A 34 2.37 2.19 -17.61
CA ILE A 34 1.69 3.28 -18.32
C ILE A 34 2.32 3.40 -19.70
N PRO A 35 1.53 3.41 -20.80
CA PRO A 35 0.07 3.51 -20.84
C PRO A 35 -0.70 2.17 -20.87
N SER A 36 -0.01 1.03 -20.96
CA SER A 36 -0.67 -0.27 -21.26
C SER A 36 -1.56 -0.82 -20.15
N GLN A 37 -1.41 -0.32 -18.91
CA GLN A 37 -2.12 -0.77 -17.70
C GLN A 37 -1.92 -2.25 -17.35
N LYS A 38 -0.85 -2.87 -17.88
CA LYS A 38 -0.44 -4.21 -17.47
C LYS A 38 0.05 -4.18 -16.03
N ILE A 39 -0.40 -5.14 -15.22
CA ILE A 39 0.10 -5.33 -13.85
C ILE A 39 1.50 -5.97 -13.95
N ILE A 40 2.50 -5.28 -13.41
CA ILE A 40 3.91 -5.68 -13.42
C ILE A 40 4.26 -6.40 -12.10
N ASP A 41 3.79 -5.87 -10.98
CA ASP A 41 4.08 -6.39 -9.65
C ASP A 41 2.97 -6.04 -8.65
N VAL A 42 2.97 -6.73 -7.51
CA VAL A 42 2.06 -6.54 -6.39
C VAL A 42 2.82 -6.35 -5.08
N TYR A 43 2.39 -5.33 -4.33
CA TYR A 43 2.84 -5.06 -2.97
C TYR A 43 1.70 -5.38 -2.01
N GLU A 44 1.84 -6.51 -1.34
CA GLU A 44 0.84 -7.00 -0.41
C GLU A 44 0.76 -6.11 0.83
N PHE A 45 -0.45 -5.95 1.36
CA PHE A 45 -0.61 -5.42 2.71
C PHE A 45 -0.18 -6.48 3.73
N LYS A 46 1.08 -6.39 4.19
CA LYS A 46 1.71 -7.38 5.07
C LYS A 46 2.66 -6.72 6.07
N GLU A 47 2.77 -7.32 7.25
CA GLU A 47 3.78 -6.96 8.25
C GLU A 47 5.20 -7.07 7.67
N GLY A 48 6.05 -6.11 8.02
CA GLY A 48 7.40 -5.94 7.48
C GLY A 48 7.48 -5.08 6.22
N ASN A 49 6.37 -4.90 5.47
CA ASN A 49 6.38 -4.05 4.28
C ASN A 49 6.36 -2.56 4.65
N ILE A 50 6.91 -1.74 3.76
CA ILE A 50 6.96 -0.28 3.91
C ILE A 50 5.71 0.33 3.31
N ALA A 51 5.07 1.22 4.06
CA ALA A 51 3.89 1.95 3.64
C ALA A 51 3.99 3.45 3.89
N MET A 52 3.30 4.21 3.04
CA MET A 52 3.07 5.64 3.17
C MET A 52 1.67 5.89 3.74
N ILE A 53 1.55 6.91 4.57
CA ILE A 53 0.26 7.34 5.11
C ILE A 53 -0.37 8.40 4.21
N ILE A 54 -1.54 8.08 3.65
CA ILE A 54 -2.26 8.93 2.69
C ILE A 54 -3.43 9.72 3.31
N GLY A 55 -3.61 9.68 4.63
CA GLY A 55 -4.69 10.40 5.33
C GLY A 55 -4.47 10.54 6.83
N GLY A 56 -5.26 11.42 7.46
CA GLY A 56 -5.23 11.64 8.91
C GLY A 56 -4.10 12.55 9.39
N SER A 57 -3.82 12.51 10.70
CA SER A 57 -2.81 13.36 11.37
C SER A 57 -1.37 13.02 10.99
N HIS A 58 -1.12 11.79 10.53
CA HIS A 58 0.20 11.31 10.13
C HIS A 58 0.41 11.33 8.61
N PHE A 59 -0.38 12.11 7.87
CA PHE A 59 -0.27 12.25 6.42
C PHE A 59 1.17 12.53 5.97
N GLY A 60 1.64 11.80 4.95
CA GLY A 60 2.98 11.94 4.39
C GLY A 60 4.09 11.27 5.18
N LYS A 61 3.81 10.68 6.35
CA LYS A 61 4.78 9.82 7.06
C LYS A 61 4.92 8.46 6.36
N TYR A 62 6.08 7.86 6.51
CA TYR A 62 6.40 6.52 6.03
C TYR A 62 6.73 5.62 7.22
N GLY A 63 6.33 4.36 7.14
CA GLY A 63 6.60 3.41 8.20
C GLY A 63 6.55 1.96 7.74
N ILE A 64 7.21 1.11 8.51
CA ILE A 64 7.14 -0.35 8.37
C ILE A 64 5.89 -0.82 9.12
N ILE A 65 5.06 -1.61 8.46
CA ILE A 65 3.87 -2.20 9.08
C ILE A 65 4.33 -3.21 10.13
N GLU A 66 4.02 -2.98 11.40
CA GLU A 66 4.37 -3.91 12.47
C GLU A 66 3.23 -4.84 12.84
N LYS A 67 2.00 -4.31 12.88
CA LYS A 67 0.83 -5.07 13.29
C LYS A 67 -0.42 -4.56 12.61
N TYR A 68 -1.24 -5.49 12.13
CA TYR A 68 -2.62 -5.21 11.73
C TYR A 68 -3.61 -5.76 12.75
N GLU A 69 -4.26 -4.88 13.50
CA GLU A 69 -5.20 -5.28 14.56
C GLU A 69 -6.63 -5.29 14.05
N ILE A 70 -7.18 -6.49 13.91
CA ILE A 70 -8.56 -6.71 13.47
C ILE A 70 -9.48 -6.70 14.67
N THR A 71 -10.41 -5.76 14.72
CA THR A 71 -11.46 -5.68 15.73
C THR A 71 -12.82 -5.99 15.10
N ARG A 72 -13.75 -6.54 15.88
CA ARG A 72 -15.12 -6.82 15.42
C ARG A 72 -15.97 -5.55 15.55
N SER A 73 -15.59 -4.51 14.81
CA SER A 73 -16.22 -3.20 14.79
C SER A 73 -16.60 -2.82 13.36
N PRO A 74 -17.66 -2.02 13.14
CA PRO A 74 -17.93 -1.41 11.83
C PRO A 74 -16.86 -0.36 11.45
N LEU A 75 -16.07 0.11 12.42
CA LEU A 75 -15.01 1.07 12.17
C LEU A 75 -13.81 0.40 11.48
N PRO A 76 -13.03 1.14 10.67
CA PRO A 76 -11.80 0.64 10.10
C PRO A 76 -10.84 0.12 11.17
N ASN A 77 -10.22 -1.02 10.87
CA ASN A 77 -9.21 -1.64 11.72
C ASN A 77 -7.92 -0.82 11.79
N THR A 78 -7.22 -0.94 12.91
CA THR A 78 -6.01 -0.19 13.23
C THR A 78 -4.77 -0.87 12.66
N VAL A 79 -3.82 -0.07 12.19
CA VAL A 79 -2.49 -0.50 11.74
C VAL A 79 -1.46 0.25 12.57
N TYR A 80 -0.52 -0.50 13.12
CA TYR A 80 0.63 0.02 13.85
C TYR A 80 1.83 0.06 12.91
N LEU A 81 2.50 1.20 12.84
CA LEU A 81 3.65 1.42 11.98
C LEU A 81 4.80 2.02 12.78
N ARG A 82 5.99 1.50 12.54
CA ARG A 82 7.24 2.10 13.02
C ARG A 82 7.78 3.06 11.96
N PRO A 83 8.21 4.28 12.31
CA PRO A 83 8.76 5.23 11.35
C PRO A 83 9.89 4.62 10.52
N TYR A 84 9.86 4.88 9.22
CA TYR A 84 10.91 4.48 8.28
C TYR A 84 11.78 5.69 7.96
N GLY A 85 13.10 5.57 8.10
CA GLY A 85 14.06 6.64 7.78
C GLY A 85 14.14 7.78 8.81
N SER A 86 13.43 7.70 9.93
CA SER A 86 13.53 8.64 11.04
C SER A 86 14.43 8.08 12.15
N SER A 87 15.09 8.95 12.93
CA SER A 87 15.70 8.58 14.21
C SER A 87 14.65 8.33 15.31
N ASP A 88 13.40 8.66 15.03
CA ASP A 88 12.26 8.41 15.88
C ASP A 88 11.84 6.94 15.76
N GLU A 89 11.91 6.21 16.88
CA GLU A 89 11.49 4.81 16.96
C GLU A 89 10.06 4.66 17.48
N GLU A 90 9.36 5.76 17.78
CA GLU A 90 8.01 5.70 18.34
C GLU A 90 7.00 5.16 17.32
N VAL A 91 6.40 4.02 17.66
CA VAL A 91 5.33 3.41 16.88
C VAL A 91 4.11 4.32 16.89
N PHE A 92 3.59 4.61 15.71
CA PHE A 92 2.36 5.37 15.53
C PHE A 92 1.27 4.48 14.95
N MET A 93 0.02 4.93 15.10
CA MET A 93 -1.16 4.19 14.66
C MET A 93 -1.95 4.97 13.61
N THR A 94 -2.56 4.24 12.69
CA THR A 94 -3.51 4.78 11.71
C THR A 94 -4.58 3.73 11.41
N ILE A 95 -5.54 4.08 10.57
CA ILE A 95 -6.54 3.13 10.07
C ILE A 95 -6.10 2.51 8.74
N LYS A 96 -6.48 1.26 8.48
CA LYS A 96 -6.12 0.53 7.25
C LYS A 96 -6.36 1.31 5.94
N PRO A 97 -7.46 2.07 5.75
CA PRO A 97 -7.68 2.85 4.53
C PRO A 97 -6.63 3.93 4.25
N TYR A 98 -5.86 4.35 5.26
CA TYR A 98 -4.82 5.36 5.10
C TYR A 98 -3.44 4.76 4.84
N VAL A 99 -3.31 3.43 4.81
CA VAL A 99 -2.04 2.76 4.60
C VAL A 99 -1.90 2.39 3.12
N PHE A 100 -0.88 2.93 2.47
CA PHE A 100 -0.56 2.65 1.08
C PHE A 100 0.83 2.00 0.99
N VAL A 101 0.89 0.72 0.64
CA VAL A 101 2.17 -0.02 0.58
C VAL A 101 2.99 0.47 -0.60
N ILE A 102 4.25 0.84 -0.34
CA ILE A 102 5.18 1.39 -1.33
C ILE A 102 6.40 0.51 -1.57
N GLY A 103 6.54 -0.61 -0.85
CA GLY A 103 7.65 -1.53 -1.02
C GLY A 103 7.67 -2.67 -0.02
N LYS A 104 8.47 -3.70 -0.30
CA LYS A 104 8.71 -4.84 0.60
C LYS A 104 9.85 -4.51 1.56
N ASP A 105 11.07 -4.48 1.05
CA ASP A 105 12.28 -4.14 1.82
C ASP A 105 12.74 -2.69 1.65
N LYS A 106 12.45 -2.11 0.48
CA LYS A 106 12.80 -0.73 0.12
C LYS A 106 11.62 -0.05 -0.60
N PRO A 107 11.47 1.28 -0.49
CA PRO A 107 10.50 2.02 -1.27
C PRO A 107 10.77 1.87 -2.78
N GLU A 108 9.71 1.62 -3.55
CA GLU A 108 9.74 1.52 -5.00
C GLU A 108 9.46 2.86 -5.70
N ILE A 109 9.09 3.87 -4.90
CA ILE A 109 8.93 5.25 -5.33
C ILE A 109 9.96 6.12 -4.63
N GLN A 110 10.33 7.20 -5.31
CA GLN A 110 11.17 8.23 -4.69
C GLN A 110 10.34 9.01 -3.65
N ILE A 111 10.85 9.05 -2.44
CA ILE A 111 10.30 9.84 -1.34
C ILE A 111 11.07 11.15 -1.31
N SER A 112 10.38 12.28 -1.53
CA SER A 112 11.01 13.60 -1.49
C SER A 112 11.49 13.91 -0.07
N GLY A 113 12.78 13.69 0.18
CA GLY A 113 13.43 13.85 1.48
C GLY A 113 14.76 13.14 1.57
N ASP A 114 14.89 11.98 0.93
CA ASP A 114 16.17 11.26 0.79
C ASP A 114 16.47 10.97 -0.68
N VAL A 115 17.65 11.41 -1.08
CA VAL A 115 18.23 11.25 -2.41
C VAL A 115 18.46 9.77 -2.67
N ILE A 116 17.84 9.20 -3.70
CA ILE A 116 18.29 7.91 -4.23
C ILE A 116 19.70 8.14 -4.80
N PRO A 117 20.75 7.42 -4.37
CA PRO A 117 22.00 7.42 -5.11
C PRO A 117 21.69 6.92 -6.52
N LYS A 118 21.96 7.75 -7.53
CA LYS A 118 21.85 7.37 -8.93
C LYS A 118 22.51 6.00 -9.10
N ILE A 119 21.72 5.02 -9.52
CA ILE A 119 22.25 3.74 -9.96
C ILE A 119 22.88 4.03 -11.32
N GLU A 120 24.20 3.81 -11.42
CA GLU A 120 24.96 3.78 -12.68
C GLU A 120 24.47 2.67 -13.61
#